data_AF-A0AAQ3TSA4-F1
#
_entry.id   AF-A0AAQ3TSA4-F1
#
_cell.length_a   1.000
_cell.length_b   1.000
_cell.length_c   1.000
_cell.angle_alpha   90.00
_cell.angle_beta   90.00
_cell.angle_gamma   90.00
#
_symmetry.space_group_name_H-M   'P 1'
#
loop_
_entity.id
_entity.type
_entity.pdbx_description
1 polymer ?
#
loop_
_entity_poly.entity_id
_entity_poly.type
_entity_poly.pdbx_seq_one_letter_code
_entity_poly.pdbx_strand_id
1 'polypeptide(L)'
;MATHCTYINELRELISASTSTASAHGSAPLEVKLREVLPNLLRDYVVPSSDASEKELREVPALLKLVTYTAHKFPGVFYNGCAADVISVIARILPFLAEPKFRFSHDLIFNAVWSLLSILRTCDREAYRQFFMDAMAAVEDVLCVASMHDESPTGVPPGRCLLKCLCGSFSDILGSSGLYSDLPASCRPKNGPGVLVDLTGDARWRPFATSMIKLVNKCLTDGTLYVDGLVTMSFVSAACSILCYGDGSLHKVCFDFARIVATVMTAEILPLENMIRSITCILSQDVTGLSDIRDTEYDFSMGACLRALHSSCPGYIVECTAADIVNVLQRAIKTSRSEELQVAMYTAYKRIIELCSAQVMSGKNYLPKVGQKRISQDEESSFAKRQKMTESGFSSGIGFGPKEDYVYALLASLNSLIKCLSPDNYETYPLDPETAIEATQRNLLSFDVPLYFEALHTVMLLQYLFV
;
A
#
# COMPACT_ATOMS: atom_id res chain seq x y z
N MET A 1 3.21 42.17 -26.93
CA MET A 1 3.04 41.02 -26.02
C MET A 1 3.30 39.77 -26.83
N ALA A 2 4.43 39.09 -26.60
CA ALA A 2 4.73 37.85 -27.31
C ALA A 2 3.67 36.80 -26.93
N THR A 3 3.05 36.17 -27.92
CA THR A 3 2.07 35.11 -27.71
C THR A 3 2.69 33.94 -26.92
N HIS A 4 1.94 33.29 -26.03
CA HIS A 4 2.43 32.12 -25.24
C HIS A 4 3.09 31.03 -26.10
N CYS A 5 2.69 30.91 -27.37
CA CYS A 5 3.31 29.99 -28.33
C CYS A 5 4.78 30.33 -28.63
N THR A 6 5.14 31.62 -28.62
CA THR A 6 6.52 32.11 -28.84
C THR A 6 7.42 31.70 -27.67
N TYR A 7 6.93 31.85 -26.43
CA TYR A 7 7.65 31.42 -25.23
C TYR A 7 7.89 29.91 -25.17
N ILE A 8 6.92 29.10 -25.58
CA ILE A 8 7.05 27.64 -25.60
C ILE A 8 8.08 27.19 -26.64
N ASN A 9 8.11 27.83 -27.81
CA ASN A 9 9.09 27.52 -28.85
C ASN A 9 10.51 27.97 -28.44
N GLU A 10 10.66 29.15 -27.85
CA GLU A 10 11.94 29.61 -27.28
C GLU A 10 12.44 28.67 -26.17
N LEU A 11 11.56 28.21 -25.27
CA LEU A 11 11.92 27.24 -24.24
C LEU A 11 12.36 25.91 -24.83
N ARG A 12 11.69 25.41 -25.89
CA ARG A 12 12.11 24.18 -26.58
C ARG A 12 13.48 24.32 -27.23
N GLU A 13 13.77 25.45 -27.87
CA GLU A 13 15.08 25.72 -28.46
C GLU A 13 16.16 25.81 -27.39
N LEU A 14 15.91 26.51 -26.28
CA LEU A 14 16.87 26.65 -25.19
C LEU A 14 17.14 25.34 -24.44
N ILE A 15 16.13 24.51 -24.25
CA ILE A 15 16.30 23.16 -23.65
C ILE A 15 17.13 22.28 -24.57
N SER A 16 16.87 22.32 -25.89
CA SER A 16 17.60 21.55 -26.90
C SER A 16 19.06 21.99 -27.01
N ALA A 17 19.32 23.30 -26.94
CA ALA A 17 20.67 23.86 -26.94
C ALA A 17 21.44 23.47 -25.66
N SER A 18 20.79 23.52 -24.49
CA SER A 18 21.41 23.16 -23.20
C SER A 18 21.78 21.68 -23.09
N THR A 19 21.11 20.79 -23.81
CA THR A 19 21.50 19.36 -23.91
C THR A 19 22.75 19.12 -24.77
N SER A 20 23.10 20.03 -25.68
CA SER A 20 24.24 19.87 -26.60
C SER A 20 25.56 20.47 -26.09
N THR A 21 25.52 21.39 -25.13
CA THR A 21 26.73 22.09 -24.64
C THR A 21 26.80 22.05 -23.11
N ALA A 22 27.72 21.26 -22.59
CA ALA A 22 28.07 21.20 -21.17
C ALA A 22 28.88 22.44 -20.73
N SER A 23 28.34 23.65 -20.91
CA SER A 23 28.98 24.89 -20.42
C SER A 23 28.11 25.59 -19.37
N ALA A 24 28.73 25.92 -18.23
CA ALA A 24 28.08 26.56 -17.09
C ALA A 24 27.60 28.01 -17.37
N HIS A 25 27.96 28.59 -18.52
CA HIS A 25 27.55 29.95 -18.91
C HIS A 25 26.21 30.00 -19.65
N GLY A 26 25.71 28.88 -20.18
CA GLY A 26 24.40 28.81 -20.84
C GLY A 26 23.21 28.55 -19.90
N SER A 27 23.45 28.14 -18.65
CA SER A 27 22.41 27.74 -17.69
C SER A 27 21.74 28.91 -16.98
N ALA A 28 22.49 29.95 -16.61
CA ALA A 28 21.95 31.11 -15.89
C ALA A 28 20.88 31.90 -16.69
N PRO A 29 21.05 32.14 -18.01
CA PRO A 29 20.00 32.78 -18.82
C PRO A 29 18.71 31.94 -18.89
N LEU A 30 18.85 30.61 -18.99
CA LEU A 30 17.70 29.70 -19.04
C LEU A 30 16.96 29.65 -17.69
N GLU A 31 17.67 29.60 -16.58
CA GLU A 31 17.07 29.63 -15.24
C GLU A 31 16.26 30.90 -15.01
N VAL A 32 16.82 32.07 -15.35
CA VAL A 32 16.12 33.35 -15.25
C VAL A 32 14.86 33.35 -16.13
N LYS A 33 14.96 32.83 -17.35
CA LYS A 33 13.82 32.77 -18.27
C LYS A 33 12.73 31.81 -17.78
N LEU A 34 13.11 30.65 -17.23
CA LEU A 34 12.19 29.71 -16.62
C LEU A 34 11.45 30.34 -15.43
N ARG A 35 12.17 31.07 -14.57
CA ARG A 35 11.58 31.77 -13.42
C ARG A 35 10.57 32.85 -13.84
N GLU A 36 10.78 33.51 -14.99
CA GLU A 36 9.86 34.50 -15.54
C GLU A 36 8.59 33.87 -16.15
N VAL A 37 8.75 32.78 -16.90
CA VAL A 37 7.68 32.25 -17.78
C VAL A 37 6.84 31.18 -17.08
N LEU A 38 7.45 30.32 -16.27
CA LEU A 38 6.80 29.15 -15.70
C LEU A 38 5.60 29.47 -14.78
N PRO A 39 5.65 30.50 -13.90
CA PRO A 39 4.51 30.88 -13.08
C PRO A 39 3.25 31.20 -13.91
N ASN A 40 3.42 31.86 -15.06
CA ASN A 40 2.31 32.21 -15.94
C ASN A 40 1.77 30.97 -16.67
N LEU A 41 2.66 30.11 -17.18
CA LEU A 41 2.23 28.87 -17.82
C LEU A 41 1.46 27.95 -16.86
N LEU A 42 1.94 27.81 -15.63
CA LEU A 42 1.21 27.02 -14.62
C LEU A 42 -0.13 27.65 -14.26
N ARG A 43 -0.19 28.98 -14.16
CA ARG A 43 -1.42 29.71 -13.87
C ARG A 43 -2.50 29.47 -14.91
N ASP A 44 -2.12 29.56 -16.19
CA ASP A 44 -3.04 29.59 -17.31
C ASP A 44 -3.48 28.20 -17.78
N TYR A 45 -2.61 27.19 -17.64
CA TYR A 45 -2.86 25.85 -18.21
C TYR A 45 -3.05 24.76 -17.16
N VAL A 46 -2.51 24.92 -15.93
CA VAL A 46 -2.65 23.90 -14.88
C VAL A 46 -3.80 24.29 -13.95
N VAL A 47 -5.01 24.09 -14.47
CA VAL A 47 -6.28 24.33 -13.79
C VAL A 47 -7.12 23.05 -13.86
N PRO A 48 -7.37 22.35 -12.74
CA PRO A 48 -8.21 21.16 -12.74
C PRO A 48 -9.65 21.52 -13.12
N SER A 49 -10.17 20.85 -14.16
CA SER A 49 -11.53 20.99 -14.66
C SER A 49 -12.09 19.63 -15.05
N SER A 50 -13.35 19.37 -14.66
CA SER A 50 -14.08 18.19 -15.11
C SER A 50 -14.29 18.18 -16.65
N ASP A 51 -14.30 19.35 -17.28
CA ASP A 51 -14.45 19.55 -18.72
C ASP A 51 -13.12 19.93 -19.38
N ALA A 52 -12.08 19.13 -19.17
CA ALA A 52 -10.81 19.33 -19.85
C ALA A 52 -10.98 19.24 -21.39
N SER A 53 -10.48 20.26 -22.08
CA SER A 53 -10.41 20.38 -23.54
C SER A 53 -9.26 19.54 -24.12
N GLU A 54 -9.34 19.19 -25.41
CA GLU A 54 -8.24 18.49 -26.11
C GLU A 54 -6.90 19.23 -26.01
N LYS A 55 -6.96 20.56 -25.96
CA LYS A 55 -5.80 21.42 -25.81
C LYS A 55 -5.14 21.23 -24.44
N GLU A 56 -5.92 21.20 -23.35
CA GLU A 56 -5.41 20.98 -21.99
C GLU A 56 -4.82 19.57 -21.83
N LEU A 57 -5.44 18.56 -22.42
CA LEU A 57 -4.94 17.17 -22.42
C LEU A 57 -3.56 17.04 -23.09
N ARG A 58 -3.23 17.94 -24.03
CA ARG A 58 -1.91 18.00 -24.66
C ARG A 58 -0.91 18.86 -23.87
N GLU A 59 -1.35 19.99 -23.34
CA GLU A 59 -0.47 21.00 -22.78
C GLU A 59 -0.09 20.73 -21.33
N VAL A 60 -1.01 20.24 -20.50
CA VAL A 60 -0.71 19.89 -19.11
C VAL A 60 0.40 18.83 -19.02
N PRO A 61 0.37 17.70 -19.75
CA PRO A 61 1.49 16.76 -19.73
C PRO A 61 2.82 17.36 -20.20
N ALA A 62 2.82 18.23 -21.20
CA ALA A 62 4.04 18.91 -21.64
C ALA A 62 4.61 19.81 -20.55
N LEU A 63 3.75 20.54 -19.84
CA LEU A 63 4.13 21.39 -18.71
C LEU A 63 4.62 20.57 -17.51
N LEU A 64 3.99 19.43 -17.21
CA LEU A 64 4.45 18.55 -16.13
C LEU A 64 5.85 17.98 -16.42
N LYS A 65 6.14 17.61 -17.68
CA LYS A 65 7.50 17.23 -18.10
C LYS A 65 8.50 18.38 -17.91
N LEU A 66 8.10 19.60 -18.24
CA LEU A 66 8.92 20.78 -18.02
C LEU A 66 9.16 21.02 -16.53
N VAL A 67 8.13 20.91 -15.68
CA VAL A 67 8.25 21.03 -14.22
C VAL A 67 9.22 19.99 -13.68
N THR A 68 9.07 18.72 -14.07
CA THR A 68 10.00 17.64 -13.69
C THR A 68 11.42 17.97 -14.12
N TYR A 69 11.65 18.36 -15.38
CA TYR A 69 12.98 18.72 -15.87
C TYR A 69 13.59 19.88 -15.09
N THR A 70 12.83 20.96 -14.89
CA THR A 70 13.25 22.16 -14.18
C THR A 70 13.54 21.86 -12.72
N ALA A 71 12.75 21.01 -12.05
CA ALA A 71 12.96 20.65 -10.66
C ALA A 71 14.29 19.90 -10.46
N HIS A 72 14.65 19.04 -11.43
CA HIS A 72 15.91 18.29 -11.39
C HIS A 72 17.13 19.12 -11.79
N LYS A 73 17.01 20.00 -12.79
CA LYS A 73 18.16 20.74 -13.36
C LYS A 73 18.37 22.12 -12.73
N PHE A 74 17.29 22.78 -12.34
CA PHE A 74 17.26 24.15 -11.87
C PHE A 74 16.32 24.30 -10.66
N PRO A 75 16.58 23.60 -9.53
CA PRO A 75 15.69 23.63 -8.36
C PRO A 75 15.45 25.04 -7.83
N GLY A 76 16.40 25.97 -8.03
CA GLY A 76 16.28 27.39 -7.70
C GLY A 76 15.15 28.14 -8.42
N VAL A 77 14.59 27.58 -9.50
CA VAL A 77 13.39 28.16 -10.17
C VAL A 77 12.15 28.02 -9.29
N PHE A 78 12.06 26.95 -8.49
CA PHE A 78 10.95 26.71 -7.58
C PHE A 78 11.27 27.10 -6.15
N TYR A 79 12.51 26.88 -5.70
CA TYR A 79 12.93 27.17 -4.34
C TYR A 79 13.95 28.31 -4.33
N ASN A 80 13.49 29.52 -4.02
CA ASN A 80 14.35 30.69 -3.80
C ASN A 80 14.45 31.05 -2.31
N GLY A 81 14.62 30.03 -1.45
CA GLY A 81 14.59 30.18 0.02
C GLY A 81 13.18 30.20 0.61
N CYS A 82 12.14 29.89 -0.17
CA CYS A 82 10.76 29.85 0.28
C CYS A 82 10.10 28.52 -0.11
N ALA A 83 9.83 27.64 0.87
CA ALA A 83 9.14 26.38 0.62
C ALA A 83 7.69 26.57 0.16
N ALA A 84 7.05 27.68 0.53
CA ALA A 84 5.68 28.00 0.15
C ALA A 84 5.50 28.04 -1.38
N ASP A 85 6.50 28.51 -2.13
CA ASP A 85 6.47 28.54 -3.59
C ASP A 85 6.41 27.11 -4.17
N VAL A 86 7.22 26.19 -3.63
CA VAL A 86 7.22 24.77 -4.04
C VAL A 86 5.90 24.09 -3.69
N ILE A 87 5.41 24.29 -2.46
CA ILE A 87 4.14 23.74 -1.99
C ILE A 87 2.97 24.26 -2.83
N SER A 88 2.99 25.53 -3.23
CA SER A 88 1.95 26.12 -4.10
C SER A 88 1.92 25.47 -5.49
N VAL A 89 3.08 25.15 -6.06
CA VAL A 89 3.13 24.39 -7.33
C VAL A 89 2.63 22.97 -7.14
N ILE A 90 3.01 22.28 -6.06
CA ILE A 90 2.52 20.93 -5.75
C ILE A 90 0.99 20.95 -5.64
N ALA A 91 0.42 21.88 -4.89
CA ALA A 91 -1.01 22.02 -4.67
C ALA A 91 -1.82 22.30 -5.94
N ARG A 92 -1.22 22.93 -6.93
CA ARG A 92 -1.84 23.14 -8.24
C ARG A 92 -1.85 21.88 -9.10
N ILE A 93 -0.84 21.01 -8.94
CA ILE A 93 -0.68 19.78 -9.71
C ILE A 93 -1.43 18.61 -9.06
N LEU A 94 -1.42 18.51 -7.73
CA LEU A 94 -1.96 17.39 -6.96
C LEU A 94 -3.41 17.01 -7.31
N PRO A 95 -4.35 17.96 -7.52
CA PRO A 95 -5.74 17.60 -7.81
C PRO A 95 -5.92 16.83 -9.13
N PHE A 96 -4.97 16.94 -10.07
CA PHE A 96 -5.02 16.15 -11.32
C PHE A 96 -4.90 14.64 -11.07
N LEU A 97 -4.38 14.20 -9.91
CA LEU A 97 -4.37 12.80 -9.50
C LEU A 97 -5.78 12.24 -9.29
N ALA A 98 -6.77 13.10 -9.03
CA ALA A 98 -8.18 12.72 -8.93
C ALA A 98 -8.95 12.89 -10.25
N GLU A 99 -8.35 13.46 -11.30
CA GLU A 99 -9.07 13.73 -12.56
C GLU A 99 -9.05 12.51 -13.50
N PRO A 100 -10.22 11.92 -13.86
CA PRO A 100 -10.27 10.69 -14.66
C PRO A 100 -9.71 10.86 -16.07
N LYS A 101 -9.88 12.05 -16.68
CA LYS A 101 -9.37 12.35 -18.02
C LYS A 101 -7.83 12.32 -18.10
N PHE A 102 -7.15 12.46 -16.96
CA PHE A 102 -5.69 12.44 -16.87
C PHE A 102 -5.14 11.08 -16.43
N ARG A 103 -5.96 10.02 -16.39
CA ARG A 103 -5.54 8.67 -15.96
C ARG A 103 -4.24 8.18 -16.61
N PHE A 104 -4.08 8.37 -17.92
CA PHE A 104 -2.86 7.99 -18.65
C PHE A 104 -1.63 8.87 -18.35
N SER A 105 -1.84 10.00 -17.67
CA SER A 105 -0.79 10.94 -17.24
C SER A 105 -0.56 10.91 -15.73
N HIS A 106 -1.23 10.06 -14.96
CA HIS A 106 -1.09 10.00 -13.49
C HIS A 106 0.34 9.71 -13.04
N ASP A 107 1.07 8.84 -13.74
CA ASP A 107 2.50 8.61 -13.45
C ASP A 107 3.37 9.86 -13.69
N LEU A 108 3.04 10.65 -14.72
CA LEU A 108 3.74 11.90 -14.99
C LEU A 108 3.42 12.97 -13.93
N ILE A 109 2.16 13.08 -13.53
CA ILE A 109 1.71 13.98 -12.46
C ILE A 109 2.42 13.60 -11.15
N PHE A 110 2.43 12.31 -10.82
CA PHE A 110 3.16 11.77 -9.67
C PHE A 110 4.64 12.15 -9.72
N ASN A 111 5.31 11.94 -10.86
CA ASN A 111 6.73 12.29 -11.02
C ASN A 111 6.98 13.79 -10.85
N ALA A 112 6.10 14.67 -11.34
CA ALA A 112 6.21 16.11 -11.15
C ALA A 112 6.10 16.49 -9.67
N VAL A 113 5.09 15.98 -8.96
CA VAL A 113 4.92 16.20 -7.51
C VAL A 113 6.14 15.69 -6.74
N TRP A 114 6.60 14.47 -7.03
CA TRP A 114 7.75 13.87 -6.37
C TRP A 114 9.06 14.66 -6.62
N SER A 115 9.25 15.20 -7.82
CA SER A 115 10.42 16.02 -8.14
C SER A 115 10.45 17.29 -7.30
N LEU A 116 9.29 17.92 -7.09
CA LEU A 116 9.16 19.11 -6.25
C LEU A 116 9.36 18.77 -4.77
N LEU A 117 8.80 17.67 -4.29
CA LEU A 117 9.04 17.18 -2.92
C LEU A 117 10.52 16.86 -2.67
N SER A 118 11.22 16.37 -3.67
CA SER A 118 12.67 16.12 -3.58
C SER A 118 13.46 17.40 -3.33
N ILE A 119 13.01 18.56 -3.86
CA ILE A 119 13.60 19.87 -3.56
C ILE A 119 13.40 20.19 -2.08
N LEU A 120 12.18 20.05 -1.56
CA LEU A 120 11.89 20.30 -0.13
C LEU A 120 12.72 19.38 0.77
N ARG A 121 12.78 18.09 0.45
CA ARG A 121 13.60 17.12 1.20
C ARG A 121 15.06 17.57 1.36
N THR A 122 15.63 18.23 0.35
CA THR A 122 17.00 18.75 0.39
C THR A 122 17.13 20.15 0.98
N CYS A 123 16.15 21.03 0.76
CA CYS A 123 16.28 22.46 0.99
C CYS A 123 15.49 22.99 2.19
N ASP A 124 14.37 22.35 2.55
CA ASP A 124 13.50 22.72 3.67
C ASP A 124 12.84 21.47 4.27
N ARG A 125 13.50 20.92 5.28
CA ARG A 125 13.10 19.64 5.91
C ARG A 125 11.79 19.73 6.67
N GLU A 126 11.48 20.89 7.27
CA GLU A 126 10.24 21.06 8.02
C GLU A 126 9.05 21.14 7.07
N ALA A 127 9.17 21.84 5.95
CA ALA A 127 8.13 21.83 4.92
C ALA A 127 7.92 20.42 4.32
N TYR A 128 8.99 19.66 4.12
CA TYR A 128 8.90 18.27 3.67
C TYR A 128 8.18 17.36 4.69
N ARG A 129 8.53 17.50 5.98
CA ARG A 129 7.88 16.78 7.10
C ARG A 129 6.41 17.15 7.24
N GLN A 130 6.08 18.43 7.10
CA GLN A 130 4.72 18.91 7.16
C GLN A 130 3.87 18.38 6.00
N PHE A 131 4.42 18.37 4.78
CA PHE A 131 3.75 17.74 3.64
C PHE A 131 3.48 16.26 3.89
N PHE A 132 4.46 15.53 4.45
CA PHE A 132 4.31 14.12 4.78
C PHE A 132 3.17 13.88 5.78
N MET A 133 3.07 14.69 6.84
CA MET A 133 1.98 14.61 7.81
C MET A 133 0.61 14.89 7.16
N ASP A 134 0.52 15.91 6.31
CA ASP A 134 -0.73 16.20 5.61
C ASP A 134 -1.10 15.11 4.59
N ALA A 135 -0.11 14.45 3.98
CA ALA A 135 -0.33 13.34 3.06
C ALA A 135 -0.90 12.11 3.79
N MET A 136 -0.41 11.82 5.00
CA MET A 136 -0.97 10.78 5.86
C MET A 136 -2.41 11.10 6.26
N ALA A 137 -2.68 12.33 6.72
CA ALA A 137 -4.03 12.78 7.06
C ALA A 137 -4.99 12.69 5.86
N ALA A 138 -4.52 13.03 4.66
CA ALA A 138 -5.32 12.87 3.44
C ALA A 138 -5.70 11.41 3.17
N VAL A 139 -4.83 10.43 3.45
CA VAL A 139 -5.17 9.01 3.31
C VAL A 139 -6.22 8.58 4.33
N GLU A 140 -6.11 9.05 5.58
CA GLU A 140 -7.12 8.82 6.61
C GLU A 140 -8.49 9.37 6.20
N ASP A 141 -8.53 10.59 5.66
CA ASP A 141 -9.78 11.18 5.17
C ASP A 141 -10.33 10.43 3.94
N VAL A 142 -9.47 9.96 3.04
CA VAL A 142 -9.89 9.18 1.86
C VAL A 142 -10.47 7.83 2.25
N LEU A 143 -10.03 7.21 3.36
CA LEU A 143 -10.68 6.01 3.88
C LEU A 143 -12.15 6.29 4.25
N CYS A 144 -12.43 7.43 4.88
CA CYS A 144 -13.82 7.83 5.16
C CYS A 144 -14.62 8.02 3.86
N VAL A 145 -13.99 8.53 2.80
CA VAL A 145 -14.62 8.63 1.47
C VAL A 145 -14.93 7.23 0.92
N ALA A 146 -13.97 6.31 0.97
CA ALA A 146 -14.13 4.95 0.48
C ALA A 146 -15.27 4.21 1.18
N SER A 147 -15.40 4.33 2.51
CA SER A 147 -16.49 3.67 3.25
C SER A 147 -17.87 4.23 2.89
N MET A 148 -18.00 5.55 2.68
CA MET A 148 -19.28 6.15 2.25
C MET A 148 -19.72 5.67 0.85
N HIS A 149 -18.76 5.36 -0.03
CA HIS A 149 -19.05 4.83 -1.36
C HIS A 149 -19.56 3.38 -1.31
N ASP A 150 -19.05 2.57 -0.37
CA ASP A 150 -19.46 1.18 -0.16
C ASP A 150 -20.82 1.06 0.56
N GLU A 151 -21.08 1.91 1.55
CA GLU A 151 -22.34 1.97 2.33
C GLU A 151 -23.53 2.58 1.57
N SER A 152 -23.57 2.53 0.23
CA SER A 152 -24.69 3.05 -0.58
C SER A 152 -25.65 1.95 -1.10
N PRO A 153 -26.36 1.20 -0.23
CA PRO A 153 -27.25 0.11 -0.66
C PRO A 153 -28.51 0.60 -1.38
N THR A 154 -28.77 1.91 -1.43
CA THR A 154 -29.99 2.51 -2.01
C THR A 154 -29.82 2.97 -3.45
N GLY A 155 -28.68 2.74 -4.10
CA GLY A 155 -28.46 3.14 -5.51
C GLY A 155 -28.47 4.65 -5.76
N VAL A 156 -28.47 5.46 -4.69
CA VAL A 156 -28.29 6.91 -4.78
C VAL A 156 -26.78 7.16 -4.77
N PRO A 157 -26.19 7.70 -5.84
CA PRO A 157 -24.77 7.99 -5.85
C PRO A 157 -24.46 8.98 -4.72
N PRO A 158 -23.39 8.76 -3.96
CA PRO A 158 -23.00 9.68 -2.90
C PRO A 158 -22.88 11.09 -3.48
N GLY A 159 -23.36 12.07 -2.70
CA GLY A 159 -23.27 13.48 -3.06
C GLY A 159 -21.82 13.89 -3.33
N ARG A 160 -21.66 15.07 -3.93
CA ARG A 160 -20.33 15.61 -4.27
C ARG A 160 -19.39 15.56 -3.06
N CYS A 161 -18.29 14.81 -3.19
CA CYS A 161 -17.30 14.63 -2.14
C CYS A 161 -16.09 15.53 -2.39
N LEU A 162 -15.89 16.51 -1.52
CA LEU A 162 -14.78 17.47 -1.60
C LEU A 162 -13.86 17.25 -0.40
N LEU A 163 -12.66 16.76 -0.67
CA LEU A 163 -11.61 16.60 0.33
C LEU A 163 -10.81 17.89 0.46
N LYS A 164 -10.53 18.30 1.70
CA LYS A 164 -9.62 19.40 1.99
C LYS A 164 -8.31 18.83 2.54
N CYS A 165 -7.24 18.85 1.76
CA CYS A 165 -5.93 18.31 2.13
C CYS A 165 -4.84 19.40 2.23
N LEU A 166 -3.63 19.02 2.67
CA LEU A 166 -2.48 19.93 2.80
C LEU A 166 -2.71 21.13 3.73
N CYS A 167 -3.55 20.97 4.76
CA CYS A 167 -3.92 22.08 5.64
C CYS A 167 -2.73 22.65 6.41
N GLY A 168 -1.86 21.80 6.97
CA GLY A 168 -0.68 22.25 7.71
C GLY A 168 0.33 22.94 6.81
N SER A 169 0.62 22.35 5.64
CA SER A 169 1.55 22.86 4.63
C SER A 169 1.14 24.23 4.12
N PHE A 170 -0.15 24.56 4.14
CA PHE A 170 -0.70 25.86 3.73
C PHE A 170 -0.92 26.86 4.86
N SER A 171 -0.74 26.47 6.12
CA SER A 171 -1.05 27.32 7.26
C SER A 171 -0.21 28.61 7.27
N ASP A 172 1.06 28.52 6.87
CA ASP A 172 1.97 29.67 6.77
C ASP A 172 1.95 30.37 5.41
N ILE A 173 1.28 29.79 4.40
CA ILE A 173 1.29 30.28 3.00
C ILE A 173 0.27 31.41 2.78
N LEU A 174 -0.85 31.40 3.52
CA LEU A 174 -1.96 32.34 3.35
C LEU A 174 -1.58 33.83 3.46
N GLY A 175 -0.42 34.15 4.04
CA GLY A 175 0.11 35.52 4.15
C GLY A 175 1.23 35.88 3.17
N SER A 176 1.70 34.94 2.34
CA SER A 176 2.87 35.13 1.46
C SER A 176 2.47 35.53 0.04
N SER A 177 2.99 36.65 -0.46
CA SER A 177 2.83 37.10 -1.85
C SER A 177 3.88 36.44 -2.76
N GLY A 178 3.94 35.10 -2.75
CA GLY A 178 4.89 34.31 -3.55
C GLY A 178 4.56 34.28 -5.05
N LEU A 179 5.53 33.93 -5.89
CA LEU A 179 5.38 33.86 -7.36
C LEU A 179 4.29 32.87 -7.80
N TYR A 180 4.03 31.85 -6.97
CA TYR A 180 3.07 30.78 -7.25
C TYR A 180 1.87 30.78 -6.29
N SER A 181 1.73 31.82 -5.44
CA SER A 181 0.79 31.85 -4.30
C SER A 181 -0.69 31.66 -4.64
N ASP A 182 -1.11 31.94 -5.87
CA ASP A 182 -2.50 31.79 -6.28
C ASP A 182 -2.86 30.35 -6.65
N LEU A 183 -3.78 29.75 -5.90
CA LEU A 183 -4.49 28.52 -6.29
C LEU A 183 -5.72 28.81 -7.17
N PRO A 184 -6.05 27.92 -8.13
CA PRO A 184 -7.29 27.99 -8.88
C PRO A 184 -8.52 28.07 -7.96
N ALA A 185 -9.55 28.83 -8.37
CA ALA A 185 -10.76 29.03 -7.57
C ALA A 185 -11.48 27.71 -7.23
N SER A 186 -11.43 26.72 -8.14
CA SER A 186 -11.99 25.38 -7.94
C SER A 186 -11.31 24.58 -6.81
N CYS A 187 -10.02 24.86 -6.58
CA CYS A 187 -9.19 24.16 -5.59
C CYS A 187 -9.02 24.96 -4.29
N ARG A 188 -9.59 26.16 -4.19
CA ARG A 188 -9.45 27.03 -3.03
C ARG A 188 -10.54 26.70 -2.00
N PRO A 189 -10.20 26.23 -0.79
CA PRO A 189 -11.19 26.02 0.26
C PRO A 189 -11.79 27.35 0.72
N LYS A 190 -13.09 27.35 1.05
CA LYS A 190 -13.77 28.53 1.63
C LYS A 190 -13.36 28.81 3.08
N ASN A 191 -12.95 27.76 3.80
CA ASN A 191 -12.72 27.79 5.23
C ASN A 191 -11.25 27.44 5.54
N GLY A 192 -10.38 28.44 5.62
CA GLY A 192 -8.99 28.29 6.08
C GLY A 192 -8.01 27.67 5.06
N PRO A 193 -6.77 27.36 5.49
CA PRO A 193 -5.68 26.91 4.60
C PRO A 193 -5.90 25.50 4.07
N GLY A 194 -5.41 25.21 2.87
CA GLY A 194 -5.39 23.87 2.26
C GLY A 194 -5.77 23.88 0.78
N VAL A 195 -5.92 22.68 0.23
CA VAL A 195 -6.29 22.43 -1.16
C VAL A 195 -7.57 21.60 -1.19
N LEU A 196 -8.51 22.00 -2.04
CA LEU A 196 -9.75 21.28 -2.26
C LEU A 196 -9.61 20.33 -3.46
N VAL A 197 -9.91 19.05 -3.25
CA VAL A 197 -9.86 18.00 -4.27
C VAL A 197 -11.23 17.33 -4.37
N ASP A 198 -11.75 17.21 -5.60
CA ASP A 198 -13.01 16.52 -5.86
C ASP A 198 -12.78 15.01 -5.99
N LEU A 199 -13.28 14.25 -5.02
CA LEU A 199 -13.14 12.79 -4.93
C LEU A 199 -14.46 12.08 -5.24
N THR A 200 -15.41 12.76 -5.89
CA THR A 200 -16.72 12.19 -6.18
C THR A 200 -16.61 10.98 -7.12
N GLY A 201 -16.91 9.79 -6.60
CA GLY A 201 -16.98 8.56 -7.39
C GLY A 201 -15.65 7.81 -7.49
N ASP A 202 -15.75 6.52 -7.74
CA ASP A 202 -14.63 5.57 -7.77
C ASP A 202 -13.51 5.95 -8.74
N ALA A 203 -13.86 6.58 -9.87
CA ALA A 203 -12.89 7.04 -10.86
C ALA A 203 -11.98 8.17 -10.37
N ARG A 204 -12.32 8.83 -9.24
CA ARG A 204 -11.59 9.96 -8.67
C ARG A 204 -10.87 9.57 -7.38
N TRP A 205 -11.58 9.00 -6.42
CA TRP A 205 -11.00 8.71 -5.11
C TRP A 205 -9.97 7.58 -5.16
N ARG A 206 -10.17 6.52 -5.96
CA ARG A 206 -9.20 5.41 -6.05
C ARG A 206 -7.84 5.85 -6.59
N PRO A 207 -7.73 6.54 -7.75
CA PRO A 207 -6.42 7.00 -8.24
C PRO A 207 -5.74 8.00 -7.32
N PHE A 208 -6.53 8.86 -6.65
CA PHE A 208 -6.01 9.79 -5.66
C PHE A 208 -5.44 9.04 -4.45
N ALA A 209 -6.17 8.08 -3.88
CA ALA A 209 -5.71 7.21 -2.80
C ALA A 209 -4.41 6.48 -3.17
N THR A 210 -4.40 5.84 -4.34
CA THR A 210 -3.23 5.13 -4.87
C THR A 210 -2.01 6.04 -4.92
N SER A 211 -2.19 7.27 -5.42
CA SER A 211 -1.10 8.23 -5.57
C SER A 211 -0.62 8.79 -4.24
N MET A 212 -1.52 9.06 -3.29
CA MET A 212 -1.15 9.54 -1.96
C MET A 212 -0.37 8.49 -1.17
N ILE A 213 -0.82 7.22 -1.18
CA ILE A 213 -0.08 6.12 -0.55
C ILE A 213 1.26 5.91 -1.24
N LYS A 214 1.32 5.97 -2.58
CA LYS A 214 2.58 5.89 -3.35
C LYS A 214 3.55 7.03 -2.98
N LEU A 215 3.05 8.24 -2.72
CA LEU A 215 3.86 9.37 -2.27
C LEU A 215 4.40 9.13 -0.86
N VAL A 216 3.56 8.65 0.06
CA VAL A 216 3.98 8.28 1.42
C VAL A 216 5.03 7.17 1.40
N ASN A 217 4.83 6.12 0.60
CA ASN A 217 5.81 5.05 0.39
C ASN A 217 7.15 5.63 -0.06
N LYS A 218 7.13 6.55 -1.03
CA LYS A 218 8.33 7.22 -1.51
C LYS A 218 9.02 8.08 -0.46
N CYS A 219 8.25 8.78 0.37
CA CYS A 219 8.81 9.53 1.49
C CYS A 219 9.45 8.61 2.53
N LEU A 220 8.84 7.46 2.82
CA LEU A 220 9.36 6.44 3.74
C LEU A 220 10.61 5.76 3.21
N THR A 221 10.77 5.56 1.90
CA THR A 221 11.96 4.92 1.31
C THR A 221 13.10 5.90 1.04
N ASP A 222 12.81 7.08 0.48
CA ASP A 222 13.83 8.01 -0.02
C ASP A 222 14.15 9.13 1.01
N GLY A 223 13.34 9.22 2.07
CA GLY A 223 13.45 10.23 3.13
C GLY A 223 13.25 9.70 4.54
N THR A 224 13.46 8.40 4.77
CA THR A 224 13.19 7.69 6.04
C THR A 224 13.62 8.46 7.28
N LEU A 225 14.87 8.94 7.29
CA LEU A 225 15.50 9.66 8.41
C LEU A 225 14.76 10.93 8.84
N TYR A 226 13.86 11.44 8.00
CA TYR A 226 13.07 12.64 8.27
C TYR A 226 11.63 12.34 8.65
N VAL A 227 11.10 11.14 8.41
CA VAL A 227 9.64 10.91 8.47
C VAL A 227 9.23 9.66 9.24
N ASP A 228 10.13 8.74 9.53
CA ASP A 228 9.81 7.50 10.25
C ASP A 228 9.13 7.77 11.61
N GLY A 229 9.67 8.68 12.42
CA GLY A 229 9.10 9.05 13.71
C GLY A 229 7.77 9.82 13.65
N LEU A 230 7.24 10.11 12.45
CA LEU A 230 5.97 10.83 12.27
C LEU A 230 4.80 9.89 11.99
N VAL A 231 5.06 8.65 11.60
CA VAL A 231 4.01 7.69 11.23
C VAL A 231 3.15 7.34 12.45
N THR A 232 1.83 7.50 12.31
CA THR A 232 0.87 7.21 13.38
C THR A 232 0.17 5.86 13.17
N MET A 233 -0.29 5.27 14.28
CA MET A 233 -1.12 4.05 14.25
C MET A 233 -2.40 4.23 13.43
N SER A 234 -3.03 5.40 13.53
CA SER A 234 -4.27 5.72 12.82
C SER A 234 -4.04 5.70 11.31
N PHE A 235 -2.95 6.29 10.83
CA PHE A 235 -2.61 6.31 9.42
C PHE A 235 -2.25 4.91 8.91
N VAL A 236 -1.45 4.15 9.65
CA VAL A 236 -1.11 2.75 9.28
C VAL A 236 -2.38 1.91 9.16
N SER A 237 -3.27 2.02 10.15
CA SER A 237 -4.57 1.35 10.12
C SER A 237 -5.39 1.79 8.90
N ALA A 238 -5.42 3.09 8.58
CA ALA A 238 -6.17 3.61 7.46
C ALA A 238 -5.64 3.12 6.11
N ALA A 239 -4.32 3.22 5.90
CA ALA A 239 -3.64 2.78 4.68
C ALA A 239 -3.73 1.25 4.47
N CYS A 240 -3.79 0.46 5.55
CA CYS A 240 -4.05 -0.98 5.44
C CYS A 240 -5.53 -1.31 5.20
N SER A 241 -6.46 -0.53 5.78
CA SER A 241 -7.91 -0.79 5.68
C SER A 241 -8.48 -0.36 4.33
N ILE A 242 -7.91 0.67 3.70
CA ILE A 242 -8.38 1.16 2.39
C ILE A 242 -8.22 0.10 1.28
N LEU A 243 -7.33 -0.88 1.48
CA LEU A 243 -7.17 -2.04 0.61
C LEU A 243 -8.52 -2.74 0.37
N CYS A 244 -9.41 -2.81 1.36
CA CYS A 244 -10.70 -3.49 1.23
C CYS A 244 -11.66 -2.85 0.20
N TYR A 245 -11.42 -1.59 -0.18
CA TYR A 245 -12.25 -0.83 -1.13
C TYR A 245 -11.57 -0.63 -2.50
N GLY A 246 -10.34 -1.13 -2.63
CA GLY A 246 -9.42 -0.83 -3.70
C GLY A 246 -9.62 -1.66 -4.96
N ASP A 247 -8.99 -1.17 -6.04
CA ASP A 247 -8.72 -1.98 -7.23
C ASP A 247 -7.29 -2.56 -7.16
N GLY A 248 -6.88 -3.26 -8.23
CA GLY A 248 -5.54 -3.87 -8.29
C GLY A 248 -4.39 -2.88 -8.09
N SER A 249 -4.56 -1.63 -8.54
CA SER A 249 -3.53 -0.60 -8.38
C SER A 249 -3.41 -0.14 -6.93
N LEU A 250 -4.54 0.04 -6.24
CA LEU A 250 -4.57 0.43 -4.83
C LEU A 250 -4.03 -0.71 -3.94
N HIS A 251 -4.39 -1.95 -4.24
CA HIS A 251 -3.85 -3.11 -3.53
C HIS A 251 -2.32 -3.18 -3.61
N LYS A 252 -1.73 -3.05 -4.81
CA LYS A 252 -0.26 -3.06 -5.01
C LYS A 252 0.42 -2.05 -4.08
N VAL A 253 -0.05 -0.81 -4.05
CA VAL A 253 0.58 0.24 -3.20
C VAL A 253 0.35 0.04 -1.71
N CYS A 254 -0.79 -0.55 -1.30
CA CYS A 254 -1.05 -0.92 0.10
C CYS A 254 -0.15 -2.07 0.55
N PHE A 255 0.09 -3.06 -0.31
CA PHE A 255 1.05 -4.14 -0.05
C PHE A 255 2.47 -3.62 0.07
N ASP A 256 2.88 -2.72 -0.84
CA ASP A 256 4.18 -2.07 -0.75
C ASP A 256 4.31 -1.23 0.52
N PHE A 257 3.25 -0.51 0.92
CA PHE A 257 3.23 0.24 2.17
C PHE A 257 3.44 -0.67 3.38
N ALA A 258 2.63 -1.72 3.53
CA ALA A 258 2.73 -2.65 4.64
C ALA A 258 4.10 -3.33 4.70
N ARG A 259 4.67 -3.68 3.54
CA ARG A 259 6.03 -4.20 3.42
C ARG A 259 7.07 -3.19 3.90
N ILE A 260 7.01 -1.94 3.44
CA ILE A 260 7.94 -0.87 3.84
C ILE A 260 7.87 -0.67 5.36
N VAL A 261 6.68 -0.52 5.92
CA VAL A 261 6.47 -0.34 7.36
C VAL A 261 7.02 -1.53 8.14
N ALA A 262 6.74 -2.77 7.73
CA ALA A 262 7.27 -3.96 8.39
C ALA A 262 8.81 -4.05 8.37
N THR A 263 9.47 -3.45 7.36
CA THR A 263 10.93 -3.46 7.23
C THR A 263 11.63 -2.29 7.92
N VAL A 264 11.01 -1.12 7.93
CA VAL A 264 11.61 0.15 8.37
C VAL A 264 11.20 0.51 9.81
N MET A 265 10.09 -0.04 10.29
CA MET A 265 9.48 0.33 11.58
C MET A 265 9.28 -0.91 12.47
N THR A 266 8.85 -0.70 13.72
CA THR A 266 8.53 -1.80 14.62
C THR A 266 7.24 -2.50 14.18
N ALA A 267 7.24 -3.83 14.17
CA ALA A 267 6.10 -4.65 13.71
C ALA A 267 4.81 -4.46 14.54
N GLU A 268 4.88 -3.80 15.70
CA GLU A 268 3.75 -3.55 16.60
C GLU A 268 2.71 -2.60 16.02
N ILE A 269 3.09 -1.72 15.10
CA ILE A 269 2.17 -0.71 14.57
C ILE A 269 1.26 -1.24 13.46
N LEU A 270 1.64 -2.36 12.86
CA LEU A 270 1.01 -2.90 11.67
C LEU A 270 -0.10 -3.88 12.06
N PRO A 271 -1.29 -3.84 11.42
CA PRO A 271 -2.35 -4.82 11.64
C PRO A 271 -2.02 -6.15 10.94
N LEU A 272 -0.97 -6.84 11.41
CA LEU A 272 -0.35 -8.01 10.79
C LEU A 272 -1.36 -9.13 10.49
N GLU A 273 -2.17 -9.53 11.47
CA GLU A 273 -3.17 -10.60 11.33
C GLU A 273 -4.19 -10.27 10.24
N ASN A 274 -4.74 -9.04 10.27
CA ASN A 274 -5.73 -8.59 9.29
C ASN A 274 -5.13 -8.54 7.88
N MET A 275 -3.88 -8.05 7.75
CA MET A 275 -3.20 -8.00 6.45
C MET A 275 -2.93 -9.41 5.89
N ILE A 276 -2.48 -10.35 6.72
CA ILE A 276 -2.27 -11.74 6.30
C ILE A 276 -3.61 -12.36 5.86
N ARG A 277 -4.69 -12.15 6.63
CA ARG A 277 -6.03 -12.62 6.26
C ARG A 277 -6.58 -12.00 4.99
N SER A 278 -6.31 -10.72 4.72
CA SER A 278 -6.68 -10.07 3.46
C SER A 278 -5.96 -10.72 2.27
N ILE A 279 -4.66 -11.04 2.43
CA ILE A 279 -3.88 -11.75 1.40
C ILE A 279 -4.46 -13.15 1.16
N THR A 280 -4.72 -13.94 2.20
CA THR A 280 -5.29 -15.28 2.03
C THR A 280 -6.71 -15.23 1.45
N CYS A 281 -7.52 -14.23 1.81
CA CYS A 281 -8.83 -13.98 1.20
C CYS A 281 -8.71 -13.75 -0.31
N ILE A 282 -7.80 -12.87 -0.76
CA ILE A 282 -7.55 -12.62 -2.20
C ILE A 282 -7.08 -13.90 -2.91
N LEU A 283 -6.21 -14.69 -2.27
CA LEU A 283 -5.72 -15.96 -2.82
C LEU A 283 -6.80 -17.06 -2.87
N SER A 284 -7.84 -16.94 -2.03
CA SER A 284 -8.94 -17.90 -1.96
C SER A 284 -9.97 -17.72 -3.08
N GLN A 285 -10.04 -16.53 -3.69
CA GLN A 285 -10.99 -16.23 -4.77
C GLN A 285 -10.63 -16.96 -6.07
N ASP A 286 -11.64 -17.33 -6.85
CA ASP A 286 -11.45 -18.04 -8.12
C ASP A 286 -10.73 -17.15 -9.16
N VAL A 287 -9.82 -17.74 -9.93
CA VAL A 287 -8.95 -17.04 -10.88
C VAL A 287 -9.78 -16.33 -11.95
N THR A 288 -10.94 -16.88 -12.31
CA THR A 288 -11.85 -16.30 -13.30
C THR A 288 -12.52 -15.01 -12.83
N GLY A 289 -12.59 -14.75 -11.53
CA GLY A 289 -13.15 -13.51 -10.96
C GLY A 289 -12.13 -12.38 -10.80
N LEU A 290 -10.84 -12.71 -10.76
CA LEU A 290 -9.74 -11.76 -10.48
C LEU A 290 -8.70 -11.67 -11.62
N SER A 291 -8.90 -12.35 -12.74
CA SER A 291 -7.93 -12.40 -13.84
C SER A 291 -7.56 -11.03 -14.41
N ASP A 292 -8.47 -10.06 -14.32
CA ASP A 292 -8.25 -8.70 -14.79
C ASP A 292 -7.42 -7.85 -13.81
N ILE A 293 -7.27 -8.32 -12.56
CA ILE A 293 -6.64 -7.60 -11.45
C ILE A 293 -5.27 -8.20 -11.10
N ARG A 294 -5.15 -9.53 -11.15
CA ARG A 294 -3.95 -10.28 -10.72
C ARG A 294 -3.02 -10.58 -11.89
N ASP A 295 -2.06 -9.69 -12.11
CA ASP A 295 -0.90 -9.90 -12.97
C ASP A 295 0.33 -10.37 -12.17
N THR A 296 1.43 -10.69 -12.87
CA THR A 296 2.68 -11.14 -12.22
C THR A 296 3.25 -10.10 -11.24
N GLU A 297 3.09 -8.81 -11.53
CA GLU A 297 3.57 -7.72 -10.67
C GLU A 297 2.71 -7.59 -9.40
N TYR A 298 1.40 -7.80 -9.53
CA TYR A 298 0.46 -7.85 -8.41
C TYR A 298 0.83 -8.96 -7.44
N ASP A 299 1.02 -10.16 -7.99
CA ASP A 299 1.40 -11.32 -7.20
C ASP A 299 2.80 -11.12 -6.57
N PHE A 300 3.73 -10.43 -7.26
CA PHE A 300 5.00 -10.00 -6.68
C PHE A 300 4.82 -9.09 -5.45
N SER A 301 4.07 -7.98 -5.58
CA SER A 301 3.83 -7.05 -4.45
C SER A 301 3.15 -7.76 -3.27
N MET A 302 2.16 -8.61 -3.56
CA MET A 302 1.45 -9.40 -2.55
C MET A 302 2.38 -10.41 -1.85
N GLY A 303 3.21 -11.14 -2.61
CA GLY A 303 4.17 -12.10 -2.09
C GLY A 303 5.26 -11.46 -1.23
N ALA A 304 5.83 -10.35 -1.71
CA ALA A 304 6.84 -9.59 -0.98
C ALA A 304 6.28 -9.02 0.34
N CYS A 305 5.02 -8.56 0.31
CA CYS A 305 4.30 -8.14 1.51
C CYS A 305 4.11 -9.31 2.48
N LEU A 306 3.53 -10.43 2.04
CA LEU A 306 3.34 -11.62 2.88
C LEU A 306 4.64 -12.06 3.54
N ARG A 307 5.75 -12.09 2.81
CA ARG A 307 7.05 -12.46 3.36
C ARG A 307 7.50 -11.50 4.47
N ALA A 308 7.34 -10.19 4.29
CA ALA A 308 7.70 -9.21 5.31
C ALA A 308 6.82 -9.34 6.56
N LEU A 309 5.50 -9.49 6.38
CA LEU A 309 4.55 -9.67 7.49
C LEU A 309 4.80 -10.98 8.25
N HIS A 310 4.90 -12.09 7.52
CA HIS A 310 5.03 -13.43 8.08
C HIS A 310 6.45 -13.76 8.55
N SER A 311 7.47 -12.94 8.27
CA SER A 311 8.79 -13.10 8.88
C SER A 311 8.92 -12.30 10.18
N SER A 312 8.23 -11.16 10.27
CA SER A 312 8.29 -10.26 11.42
C SER A 312 7.24 -10.55 12.51
N CYS A 313 6.13 -11.21 12.17
CA CYS A 313 5.03 -11.38 13.13
C CYS A 313 5.36 -12.34 14.30
N PRO A 314 4.81 -12.11 15.51
CA PRO A 314 4.93 -13.04 16.63
C PRO A 314 4.34 -14.43 16.34
N GLY A 315 4.80 -15.45 17.07
CA GLY A 315 4.35 -16.84 16.87
C GLY A 315 2.83 -17.04 16.99
N TYR A 316 2.16 -16.31 17.89
CA TYR A 316 0.70 -16.40 18.02
C TYR A 316 -0.05 -15.92 16.76
N ILE A 317 0.50 -14.98 15.99
CA ILE A 317 -0.09 -14.56 14.71
C ILE A 317 0.11 -15.64 13.65
N VAL A 318 1.28 -16.31 13.65
CA VAL A 318 1.52 -17.46 12.77
C VAL A 318 0.51 -18.57 13.06
N GLU A 319 0.25 -18.88 14.33
CA GLU A 319 -0.73 -19.88 14.75
C GLU A 319 -2.16 -19.49 14.30
N CYS A 320 -2.59 -18.26 14.58
CA CYS A 320 -3.95 -17.80 14.24
C CYS A 320 -4.23 -17.67 12.74
N THR A 321 -3.19 -17.60 11.90
CA THR A 321 -3.30 -17.48 10.43
C THR A 321 -2.88 -18.75 9.68
N ALA A 322 -2.46 -19.79 10.41
CA ALA A 322 -1.91 -21.01 9.82
C ALA A 322 -2.91 -21.73 8.90
N ALA A 323 -4.14 -21.93 9.36
CA ALA A 323 -5.18 -22.60 8.57
C ALA A 323 -5.48 -21.83 7.27
N ASP A 324 -5.57 -20.50 7.35
CA ASP A 324 -5.84 -19.64 6.20
C ASP A 324 -4.75 -19.79 5.13
N ILE A 325 -3.47 -19.81 5.54
CA ILE A 325 -2.32 -19.96 4.63
C ILE A 325 -2.27 -21.36 4.03
N VAL A 326 -2.45 -22.42 4.83
CA VAL A 326 -2.42 -23.81 4.36
C VAL A 326 -3.53 -24.07 3.35
N ASN A 327 -4.73 -23.52 3.58
CA ASN A 327 -5.89 -23.71 2.71
C ASN A 327 -5.69 -23.14 1.30
N VAL A 328 -4.92 -22.05 1.16
CA VAL A 328 -4.68 -21.40 -0.13
C VAL A 328 -3.35 -21.80 -0.78
N LEU A 329 -2.47 -22.52 -0.08
CA LEU A 329 -1.11 -22.86 -0.50
C LEU A 329 -1.03 -23.48 -1.90
N GLN A 330 -1.69 -24.63 -2.10
CA GLN A 330 -1.63 -25.35 -3.38
C GLN A 330 -2.17 -24.51 -4.54
N ARG A 331 -3.27 -23.80 -4.30
CA ARG A 331 -3.88 -22.94 -5.32
C ARG A 331 -2.94 -21.80 -5.68
N ALA A 332 -2.46 -21.06 -4.68
CA ALA A 332 -1.58 -19.92 -4.87
C ALA A 332 -0.31 -20.30 -5.67
N ILE A 333 0.29 -21.45 -5.37
CA ILE A 333 1.47 -21.94 -6.10
C ILE A 333 1.14 -22.30 -7.55
N LYS A 334 0.03 -23.04 -7.78
CA LYS A 334 -0.35 -23.49 -9.11
C LYS A 334 -0.81 -22.36 -10.03
N THR A 335 -1.46 -21.33 -9.48
CA THR A 335 -2.07 -20.26 -10.28
C THR A 335 -1.17 -19.04 -10.48
N SER A 336 -0.25 -18.79 -9.55
CA SER A 336 0.66 -17.63 -9.62
C SER A 336 1.81 -17.89 -10.59
N ARG A 337 2.16 -16.87 -11.38
CA ARG A 337 3.40 -16.81 -12.19
C ARG A 337 4.55 -16.09 -11.48
N SER A 338 4.31 -15.56 -10.29
CA SER A 338 5.31 -14.83 -9.50
C SER A 338 6.08 -15.77 -8.59
N GLU A 339 7.37 -15.95 -8.86
CA GLU A 339 8.30 -16.69 -8.00
C GLU A 339 8.32 -16.11 -6.58
N GLU A 340 8.19 -14.78 -6.45
CA GLU A 340 8.18 -14.10 -5.16
C GLU A 340 7.01 -14.54 -4.27
N LEU A 341 5.82 -14.66 -4.85
CA LEU A 341 4.65 -15.17 -4.15
C LEU A 341 4.80 -16.64 -3.80
N GLN A 342 5.28 -17.46 -4.74
CA GLN A 342 5.51 -18.88 -4.49
C GLN A 342 6.48 -19.09 -3.31
N VAL A 343 7.65 -18.42 -3.34
CA VAL A 343 8.64 -18.48 -2.27
C VAL A 343 8.08 -17.94 -0.95
N ALA A 344 7.28 -16.87 -0.97
CA ALA A 344 6.63 -16.36 0.24
C ALA A 344 5.68 -17.39 0.87
N MET A 345 4.86 -18.06 0.05
CA MET A 345 3.94 -19.11 0.50
C MET A 345 4.68 -20.32 1.10
N TYR A 346 5.73 -20.80 0.44
CA TYR A 346 6.56 -21.89 0.96
C TYR A 346 7.26 -21.52 2.27
N THR A 347 7.79 -20.29 2.35
CA THR A 347 8.46 -19.78 3.55
C THR A 347 7.48 -19.67 4.72
N ALA A 348 6.26 -19.18 4.46
CA ALA A 348 5.22 -19.11 5.46
C ALA A 348 4.81 -20.50 5.95
N TYR A 349 4.59 -21.43 5.03
CA TYR A 349 4.27 -22.83 5.34
C TYR A 349 5.35 -23.51 6.19
N LYS A 350 6.63 -23.34 5.83
CA LYS A 350 7.76 -23.87 6.59
C LYS A 350 7.77 -23.32 8.03
N ARG A 351 7.58 -22.00 8.19
CA ARG A 351 7.53 -21.36 9.52
C ARG A 351 6.33 -21.86 10.35
N ILE A 352 5.16 -22.05 9.73
CA ILE A 352 3.98 -22.64 10.38
C ILE A 352 4.32 -24.03 10.92
N ILE A 353 4.94 -24.87 10.10
CA ILE A 353 5.36 -26.21 10.49
C ILE A 353 6.29 -26.16 11.70
N GLU A 354 7.35 -25.36 11.63
CA GLU A 354 8.37 -25.28 12.69
C GLU A 354 7.77 -24.83 14.03
N LEU A 355 6.89 -23.83 14.01
CA LEU A 355 6.29 -23.28 15.23
C LEU A 355 5.14 -24.13 15.77
N CYS A 356 4.26 -24.64 14.91
CA CYS A 356 3.08 -25.38 15.33
C CYS A 356 3.43 -26.83 15.72
N SER A 357 4.45 -27.45 15.09
CA SER A 357 4.93 -28.78 15.47
C SER A 357 5.62 -28.80 16.85
N ALA A 358 6.41 -27.76 17.16
CA ALA A 358 7.09 -27.63 18.45
C ALA A 358 6.11 -27.47 19.62
N GLN A 359 4.93 -26.87 19.40
CA GLN A 359 3.89 -26.75 20.44
C GLN A 359 3.06 -28.02 20.61
N VAL A 360 2.77 -28.76 19.53
CA VAL A 360 2.20 -30.12 19.63
C VAL A 360 3.11 -31.04 20.44
N MET A 361 4.43 -30.92 20.28
CA MET A 361 5.42 -31.69 21.05
C MET A 361 5.69 -31.18 22.47
N SER A 362 5.51 -29.88 22.75
CA SER A 362 5.67 -29.30 24.08
C SER A 362 4.39 -29.26 24.90
N GLY A 363 3.39 -30.06 24.50
CA GLY A 363 2.14 -30.29 25.22
C GLY A 363 2.39 -30.34 26.73
N LYS A 364 2.11 -29.22 27.40
CA LYS A 364 1.90 -29.23 28.84
C LYS A 364 0.67 -30.10 29.01
N ASN A 365 0.93 -31.35 29.41
CA ASN A 365 -0.05 -32.33 29.81
C ASN A 365 -0.94 -31.74 30.91
N TYR A 366 -1.97 -31.00 30.53
CA TYR A 366 -3.13 -30.77 31.37
C TYR A 366 -4.07 -31.95 31.16
N LEU A 367 -3.63 -33.12 31.62
CA LEU A 367 -4.57 -34.18 31.95
C LEU A 367 -5.49 -33.63 33.06
N PRO A 368 -6.82 -33.74 32.94
CA PRO A 368 -7.74 -33.30 33.98
C PRO A 368 -7.55 -34.20 35.20
N LYS A 369 -6.95 -33.67 36.28
CA LYS A 369 -6.98 -34.34 37.58
C LYS A 369 -8.42 -34.30 38.10
N VAL A 370 -9.07 -35.45 37.99
CA VAL A 370 -10.33 -35.77 38.67
C VAL A 370 -10.13 -35.64 40.19
N GLY A 371 -10.97 -34.84 40.84
CA GLY A 371 -11.31 -34.98 42.26
C GLY A 371 -11.04 -33.78 43.19
N GLN A 372 -12.13 -33.12 43.62
CA GLN A 372 -12.35 -32.33 44.87
C GLN A 372 -11.50 -31.05 45.05
N LYS A 373 -12.05 -29.85 45.33
CA LYS A 373 -13.03 -29.49 46.36
C LYS A 373 -13.57 -28.06 46.08
N ARG A 374 -14.80 -27.77 46.54
CA ARG A 374 -15.56 -26.51 46.36
C ARG A 374 -14.99 -25.29 47.10
N ILE A 375 -15.51 -24.10 46.70
CA ILE A 375 -15.60 -22.76 47.37
C ILE A 375 -14.41 -21.83 47.02
N SER A 376 -14.55 -20.55 46.64
CA SER A 376 -15.64 -19.55 46.66
C SER A 376 -15.50 -18.54 45.51
N GLN A 377 -16.64 -18.01 45.06
CA GLN A 377 -16.75 -16.70 44.40
C GLN A 377 -16.34 -15.59 45.37
N ASP A 378 -15.44 -14.72 44.94
CA ASP A 378 -15.47 -13.26 45.13
C ASP A 378 -14.07 -12.71 44.82
N GLU A 379 -13.96 -12.03 43.69
CA GLU A 379 -13.31 -10.73 43.56
C GLU A 379 -13.41 -10.31 42.08
N GLU A 380 -14.57 -9.74 41.78
CA GLU A 380 -14.77 -8.89 40.63
C GLU A 380 -13.99 -7.57 40.84
N SER A 381 -13.63 -6.93 39.73
CA SER A 381 -13.42 -5.47 39.63
C SER A 381 -12.04 -4.90 40.00
N SER A 382 -11.16 -4.82 39.01
CA SER A 382 -10.68 -3.51 38.54
C SER A 382 -9.91 -3.74 37.23
N PHE A 383 -10.34 -3.07 36.15
CA PHE A 383 -9.62 -2.77 34.89
C PHE A 383 -10.56 -2.73 33.66
N ALA A 384 -11.77 -3.28 33.75
CA ALA A 384 -12.78 -3.18 32.69
C ALA A 384 -13.69 -1.96 32.86
N LYS A 385 -13.13 -0.73 32.80
CA LYS A 385 -13.96 0.49 32.67
C LYS A 385 -13.16 1.69 32.16
N ARG A 386 -12.64 1.61 30.92
CA ARG A 386 -12.34 2.77 30.04
C ARG A 386 -11.82 2.29 28.67
N GLN A 387 -12.73 1.83 27.83
CA GLN A 387 -12.67 1.93 26.36
C GLN A 387 -13.90 1.21 25.82
N LYS A 388 -15.01 1.94 25.75
CA LYS A 388 -16.20 1.50 25.03
C LYS A 388 -16.80 2.73 24.38
N MET A 389 -16.19 3.14 23.27
CA MET A 389 -16.79 3.96 22.21
C MET A 389 -15.81 3.97 21.04
N THR A 390 -16.38 3.83 19.84
CA THR A 390 -15.76 3.77 18.49
C THR A 390 -15.05 2.46 18.09
N GLU A 391 -15.81 1.37 18.03
CA GLU A 391 -15.59 0.29 17.04
C GLU A 391 -16.95 -0.07 16.43
N SER A 392 -17.26 0.52 15.28
CA SER A 392 -18.35 0.06 14.41
C SER A 392 -17.89 0.28 12.98
N GLY A 393 -17.32 -0.77 12.40
CA GLY A 393 -16.80 -0.82 11.02
C GLY A 393 -16.21 -2.19 10.70
N PHE A 394 -15.72 -2.91 11.71
CA PHE A 394 -15.28 -4.31 11.60
C PHE A 394 -16.08 -5.17 12.57
N SER A 395 -17.34 -5.46 12.23
CA SER A 395 -18.10 -6.50 12.95
C SER A 395 -19.09 -7.17 12.01
N SER A 396 -18.67 -8.29 11.41
CA SER A 396 -19.54 -9.44 11.28
C SER A 396 -18.92 -10.52 12.18
N GLY A 397 -19.59 -10.74 13.31
CA GLY A 397 -19.03 -11.54 14.39
C GLY A 397 -18.90 -13.00 14.04
N ILE A 398 -17.79 -13.61 14.44
CA ILE A 398 -17.87 -14.87 15.16
C ILE A 398 -16.85 -14.83 16.31
N GLY A 399 -17.35 -14.82 17.55
CA GLY A 399 -16.52 -15.11 18.70
C GLY A 399 -16.21 -16.60 18.71
N PHE A 400 -14.93 -16.97 18.73
CA PHE A 400 -14.52 -18.35 18.95
C PHE A 400 -13.52 -18.45 20.12
N GLY A 401 -13.69 -19.54 20.86
CA GLY A 401 -13.06 -19.84 22.15
C GLY A 401 -11.65 -20.45 22.01
N PRO A 402 -11.20 -21.23 23.01
CA PRO A 402 -9.80 -21.40 23.37
C PRO A 402 -8.95 -22.12 22.32
N LYS A 403 -7.61 -22.03 22.47
CA LYS A 403 -6.51 -22.58 21.64
C LYS A 403 -6.69 -23.98 21.00
N GLU A 404 -7.62 -24.79 21.49
CA GLU A 404 -7.93 -26.11 20.95
C GLU A 404 -8.52 -26.03 19.54
N ASP A 405 -9.34 -25.02 19.23
CA ASP A 405 -10.03 -24.89 17.94
C ASP A 405 -9.05 -24.68 16.76
N TYR A 406 -7.92 -24.01 16.99
CA TYR A 406 -6.90 -23.74 15.97
C TYR A 406 -6.11 -24.99 15.57
N VAL A 407 -5.82 -25.87 16.54
CA VAL A 407 -5.09 -27.12 16.29
C VAL A 407 -5.95 -28.08 15.47
N TYR A 408 -7.24 -28.17 15.75
CA TYR A 408 -8.18 -28.97 14.96
C TYR A 408 -8.36 -28.44 13.54
N ALA A 409 -8.46 -27.12 13.37
CA ALA A 409 -8.54 -26.49 12.04
C ALA A 409 -7.27 -26.75 11.22
N LEU A 410 -6.09 -26.60 11.83
CA LEU A 410 -4.81 -26.88 11.16
C LEU A 410 -4.67 -28.35 10.78
N LEU A 411 -5.03 -29.28 11.66
CA LEU A 411 -5.02 -30.71 11.38
C LEU A 411 -6.00 -31.07 10.25
N ALA A 412 -7.19 -30.47 10.22
CA ALA A 412 -8.15 -30.67 9.14
C ALA A 412 -7.61 -30.15 7.80
N SER A 413 -6.98 -28.98 7.77
CA SER A 413 -6.36 -28.40 6.58
C SER A 413 -5.17 -29.23 6.08
N LEU A 414 -4.31 -29.70 6.98
CA LEU A 414 -3.20 -30.62 6.63
C LEU A 414 -3.74 -31.95 6.08
N ASN A 415 -4.75 -32.53 6.71
CA ASN A 415 -5.41 -33.74 6.21
C ASN A 415 -6.04 -33.55 4.84
N SER A 416 -6.59 -32.36 4.56
CA SER A 416 -7.07 -32.01 3.21
C SER A 416 -5.93 -31.92 2.20
N LEU A 417 -4.80 -31.31 2.58
CA LEU A 417 -3.61 -31.21 1.73
C LEU A 417 -3.06 -32.60 1.37
N ILE A 418 -3.00 -33.50 2.35
CA ILE A 418 -2.56 -34.90 2.18
C ILE A 418 -3.49 -35.65 1.22
N LYS A 419 -4.81 -35.49 1.36
CA LYS A 419 -5.78 -36.08 0.43
C LYS A 419 -5.62 -35.55 -0.99
N CYS A 420 -5.33 -34.26 -1.15
CA CYS A 420 -5.05 -33.68 -2.47
C CYS A 420 -3.75 -34.20 -3.10
N LEU A 421 -2.77 -34.61 -2.28
CA LEU A 421 -1.51 -35.23 -2.69
C LEU A 421 -1.62 -36.76 -2.89
N SER A 422 -2.81 -37.35 -2.72
CA SER A 422 -3.06 -38.78 -2.90
C SER A 422 -2.88 -39.21 -4.38
N PRO A 423 -2.36 -40.42 -4.66
CA PRO A 423 -1.99 -40.85 -6.02
C PRO A 423 -3.15 -40.87 -7.02
N ASP A 424 -4.38 -40.97 -6.54
CA ASP A 424 -5.59 -40.97 -7.37
C ASP A 424 -5.78 -39.66 -8.16
N ASN A 425 -5.01 -38.60 -7.83
CA ASN A 425 -5.07 -37.28 -8.47
C ASN A 425 -3.89 -36.96 -9.42
N TYR A 426 -2.94 -37.88 -9.62
CA TYR A 426 -1.75 -37.64 -10.44
C TYR A 426 -1.54 -38.73 -11.49
N GLU A 427 -1.80 -38.41 -12.76
CA GLU A 427 -1.18 -39.13 -13.87
C GLU A 427 0.25 -38.62 -14.07
N THR A 428 1.20 -39.57 -14.13
CA THR A 428 2.62 -39.49 -14.51
C THR A 428 3.69 -39.21 -13.42
N TYR A 429 4.56 -40.22 -13.29
CA TYR A 429 5.69 -40.56 -12.38
C TYR A 429 6.92 -39.61 -12.45
N PRO A 430 7.94 -39.64 -11.54
CA PRO A 430 8.69 -40.84 -11.15
C PRO A 430 9.12 -40.90 -9.67
N LEU A 431 8.22 -41.37 -8.81
CA LEU A 431 8.55 -42.03 -7.56
C LEU A 431 7.43 -43.03 -7.30
N ASP A 432 7.79 -44.23 -6.83
CA ASP A 432 6.81 -45.26 -6.53
C ASP A 432 5.78 -44.74 -5.50
N PRO A 433 4.49 -44.58 -5.88
CA PRO A 433 3.46 -44.01 -5.02
C PRO A 433 3.28 -44.81 -3.74
N GLU A 434 3.48 -46.13 -3.81
CA GLU A 434 3.41 -47.00 -2.65
C GLU A 434 4.53 -46.68 -1.65
N THR A 435 5.77 -46.50 -2.11
CA THR A 435 6.90 -46.11 -1.24
C THR A 435 6.71 -44.72 -0.61
N ALA A 436 6.17 -43.75 -1.34
CA ALA A 436 5.90 -42.40 -0.83
C ALA A 436 4.76 -42.40 0.20
N ILE A 437 3.70 -43.16 -0.05
CA ILE A 437 2.57 -43.34 0.88
C ILE A 437 3.03 -44.10 2.13
N GLU A 438 3.82 -45.16 1.97
CA GLU A 438 4.28 -45.98 3.09
C GLU A 438 5.24 -45.20 4.00
N ALA A 439 6.09 -44.34 3.43
CA ALA A 439 6.89 -43.38 4.18
C ALA A 439 6.02 -42.33 4.91
N THR A 440 5.00 -41.80 4.23
CA THR A 440 4.08 -40.79 4.79
C THR A 440 3.19 -41.38 5.90
N GLN A 441 2.74 -42.64 5.75
CA GLN A 441 1.93 -43.37 6.72
C GLN A 441 2.76 -43.89 7.90
N ARG A 442 4.01 -44.36 7.68
CA ARG A 442 4.94 -44.70 8.78
C ARG A 442 5.27 -43.49 9.63
N ASN A 443 5.48 -42.33 9.01
CA ASN A 443 5.78 -41.08 9.71
C ASN A 443 4.54 -40.42 10.35
N LEU A 444 3.34 -40.87 10.00
CA LEU A 444 2.08 -40.49 10.68
C LEU A 444 1.86 -41.30 11.98
N LEU A 445 2.47 -42.49 12.06
CA LEU A 445 2.37 -43.42 13.20
C LEU A 445 3.58 -43.34 14.14
N SER A 446 4.74 -42.87 13.67
CA SER A 446 5.78 -42.37 14.56
C SER A 446 5.39 -40.96 14.99
N PHE A 447 5.32 -40.69 16.29
CA PHE A 447 4.99 -39.38 16.87
C PHE A 447 6.11 -38.34 16.64
N ASP A 448 6.79 -38.37 15.48
CA ASP A 448 7.92 -37.52 15.14
C ASP A 448 7.53 -36.62 13.95
N VAL A 449 6.72 -35.63 14.28
CA VAL A 449 6.18 -34.61 13.37
C VAL A 449 7.27 -33.91 12.52
N PRO A 450 8.49 -33.64 13.01
CA PRO A 450 9.61 -33.16 12.20
C PRO A 450 9.98 -34.08 11.02
N LEU A 451 10.05 -35.40 11.23
CA LEU A 451 10.38 -36.40 10.20
C LEU A 451 9.28 -36.51 9.14
N TYR A 452 8.03 -36.38 9.56
CA TYR A 452 6.87 -36.29 8.66
C TYR A 452 6.96 -35.07 7.74
N PHE A 453 7.29 -33.91 8.29
CA PHE A 453 7.41 -32.68 7.51
C PHE A 453 8.69 -32.60 6.68
N GLU A 454 9.78 -33.24 7.11
CA GLU A 454 10.97 -33.40 6.30
C GLU A 454 10.69 -34.28 5.08
N ALA A 455 9.96 -35.38 5.26
CA ALA A 455 9.48 -36.21 4.15
C ALA A 455 8.52 -35.45 3.20
N LEU A 456 7.57 -34.68 3.73
CA LEU A 456 6.66 -33.85 2.92
C LEU A 456 7.41 -32.75 2.16
N HIS A 457 8.37 -32.09 2.80
CA HIS A 457 9.23 -31.08 2.20
C HIS A 457 10.12 -31.69 1.11
N THR A 458 10.65 -32.90 1.32
CA THR A 458 11.39 -33.66 0.31
C THR A 458 10.52 -34.04 -0.87
N VAL A 459 9.28 -34.51 -0.66
CA VAL A 459 8.33 -34.82 -1.74
C VAL A 459 7.95 -33.57 -2.53
N MET A 460 7.71 -32.45 -1.86
CA MET A 460 7.40 -31.17 -2.52
C MET A 460 8.61 -30.58 -3.28
N LEU A 461 9.82 -30.69 -2.73
CA LEU A 461 11.07 -30.29 -3.42
C LEU A 461 11.38 -31.17 -4.62
N LEU A 462 11.14 -32.48 -4.52
CA LEU A 462 11.32 -33.42 -5.63
C LEU A 462 10.31 -33.18 -6.75
N GLN A 463 9.07 -32.77 -6.43
CA GLN A 463 8.11 -32.31 -7.45
C GLN A 463 8.54 -31.01 -8.14
N TYR A 464 9.32 -30.15 -7.48
CA TYR A 464 9.81 -28.88 -8.05
C TYR A 464 11.10 -29.04 -8.86
N LEU A 465 11.93 -30.04 -8.53
CA LEU A 465 13.23 -30.28 -9.20
C LEU A 465 13.14 -31.16 -10.46
N PHE A 466 11.98 -31.77 -10.74
CA PHE A 466 11.77 -32.69 -11.87
C PHE A 466 10.66 -32.25 -12.85
N VAL A 467 10.33 -30.94 -12.88
CA VAL A 467 9.56 -30.30 -13.97
C VAL A 467 10.49 -29.58 -14.93
#